data_AF-A0A7Y5NYP6-F1
#
_entry.id   AF-A0A7Y5NYP6-F1
#
_cell.length_a   1.000
_cell.length_b   1.000
_cell.length_c   1.000
_cell.angle_alpha   90.00
_cell.angle_beta   90.00
_cell.angle_gamma   90.00
#
_symmetry.space_group_name_H-M   'P 1'
#
loop_
_entity.id
_entity.type
_entity.pdbx_description
1 polymer ?
#
loop_
_entity_poly.entity_id
_entity_poly.type
_entity_poly.pdbx_seq_one_letter_code
_entity_poly.pdbx_strand_id
1 'polypeptide(L)'
;MRRSVSSVSKRLWGSTSVLLLCASLAHAACSETDPTDEEQTEDVATDSDEFSSVCDALGCFCNGFKATIIGTAGNDVLNGTPGNDVIVGRGGNDVIRGRGGNDIICDDEGADDVDAGDGDDQIFGGRDSDRLDGGRGRDVIMTLPGPGKDIIDGGADDDELFISFYGDDEVFGGGGNDRIILERGFASPGNRVDGGAGDDRIEVWLDEGGSCVVEGGSGDDEITTLGNGDVTLRGGAGHDVLRCHGDEPCTLQGGGGADTLFGYVRADALDGGTGDDFCDGDIGADTYSNCERIGEEHLCGDGADLDHDGATDCADADCFGDPTWCTSESALCGDGHDNDQDGVADCADPDCFGEATFCASEMFYCSDGLDNDDDTVTDCDDPDCAAEDACVEAGYAECIFWGTDEDGDGLFDCDDPGCFETCATVLEVGACDDGLDNDGFEEIDCADPDCSGDPACPGELGSCWDGSDNDGDELYDCADPDCAGDFPCAEAGTFECNDGVDQDGDDLTDCDDPSCAASSVCF
;
A
#
# COMPACT_ATOMS: atom_id res chain seq x y z
N MET A 1 -17.11 -15.03 9.54
CA MET A 1 -18.17 -15.46 10.48
C MET A 1 -17.60 -15.41 11.90
N ARG A 2 -17.65 -14.24 12.56
CA ARG A 2 -17.32 -14.08 13.98
C ARG A 2 -18.63 -14.17 14.76
N ARG A 3 -18.79 -15.17 15.64
CA ARG A 3 -19.92 -15.23 16.58
C ARG A 3 -19.49 -14.52 17.86
N SER A 4 -20.20 -13.44 18.14
CA SER A 4 -20.13 -12.62 19.36
C SER A 4 -20.29 -13.48 20.63
N VAL A 5 -19.37 -13.28 21.58
CA VAL A 5 -19.43 -13.78 22.97
C VAL A 5 -20.50 -13.04 23.80
N SER A 6 -21.15 -12.00 23.26
CA SER A 6 -22.02 -11.10 24.04
C SER A 6 -23.39 -11.69 24.48
N SER A 7 -23.71 -12.94 24.15
CA SER A 7 -24.99 -13.55 24.54
C SER A 7 -24.94 -14.52 25.74
N VAL A 8 -23.77 -14.87 26.27
CA VAL A 8 -23.66 -15.87 27.36
C VAL A 8 -23.71 -15.23 28.76
N SER A 9 -23.22 -14.01 28.94
CA SER A 9 -23.10 -13.36 30.27
C SER A 9 -24.44 -12.88 30.90
N LYS A 10 -25.51 -12.67 30.11
CA LYS A 10 -26.74 -12.01 30.60
C LYS A 10 -27.71 -12.85 31.47
N ARG A 11 -27.44 -14.13 31.79
CA ARG A 11 -28.46 -15.01 32.42
C ARG A 11 -28.05 -15.85 33.63
N LEU A 12 -26.82 -15.80 34.11
CA LEU A 12 -26.33 -16.81 35.06
C LEU A 12 -26.04 -16.38 36.50
N TRP A 13 -26.27 -15.13 36.92
CA TRP A 13 -25.71 -14.68 38.21
C TRP A 13 -26.78 -14.17 39.20
N GLY A 14 -27.45 -15.11 39.88
CA GLY A 14 -28.11 -14.92 41.17
C GLY A 14 -27.60 -15.99 42.14
N SER A 15 -27.73 -15.85 43.47
CA SER A 15 -27.08 -16.81 44.42
C SER A 15 -27.52 -18.27 44.22
N THR A 16 -28.75 -18.51 43.75
CA THR A 16 -29.22 -19.84 43.35
C THR A 16 -28.46 -20.44 42.16
N SER A 17 -27.81 -19.61 41.34
CA SER A 17 -27.05 -20.02 40.17
C SER A 17 -25.61 -20.41 40.48
N VAL A 18 -25.01 -19.91 41.56
CA VAL A 18 -23.62 -20.21 41.97
C VAL A 18 -23.55 -21.58 42.63
N LEU A 19 -24.48 -21.88 43.55
CA LEU A 19 -24.66 -23.23 44.06
C LEU A 19 -24.93 -24.22 42.91
N LEU A 20 -25.69 -23.82 41.88
CA LEU A 20 -25.89 -24.64 40.67
C LEU A 20 -24.64 -24.73 39.80
N LEU A 21 -23.80 -23.69 39.73
CA LEU A 21 -22.56 -23.68 38.95
C LEU A 21 -21.52 -24.59 39.61
N CYS A 22 -21.23 -24.38 40.91
CA CYS A 22 -20.39 -25.26 41.73
C CYS A 22 -20.93 -26.70 41.72
N ALA A 23 -22.24 -26.92 41.88
CA ALA A 23 -22.82 -28.26 41.79
C ALA A 23 -22.69 -28.86 40.37
N SER A 24 -22.82 -28.05 39.31
CA SER A 24 -22.69 -28.52 37.93
C SER A 24 -21.24 -28.82 37.53
N LEU A 25 -20.28 -28.07 38.06
CA LEU A 25 -18.86 -28.22 37.82
C LEU A 25 -18.30 -29.41 38.62
N ALA A 26 -18.69 -29.55 39.89
CA ALA A 26 -18.45 -30.78 40.65
C ALA A 26 -19.07 -32.01 39.96
N HIS A 27 -20.27 -31.89 39.39
CA HIS A 27 -20.90 -32.99 38.63
C HIS A 27 -20.17 -33.31 37.31
N ALA A 28 -19.68 -32.30 36.58
CA ALA A 28 -18.92 -32.47 35.33
C ALA A 28 -17.54 -33.11 35.58
N ALA A 29 -16.83 -32.68 36.62
CA ALA A 29 -15.53 -33.24 37.03
C ALA A 29 -15.63 -34.72 37.44
N CYS A 30 -16.81 -35.16 37.92
CA CYS A 30 -17.05 -36.54 38.33
C CYS A 30 -17.56 -37.47 37.20
N SER A 31 -17.70 -36.96 35.97
CA SER A 31 -18.16 -37.72 34.80
C SER A 31 -17.05 -38.40 34.00
N GLU A 32 -15.78 -38.11 34.29
CA GLU A 32 -14.62 -38.61 33.55
C GLU A 32 -13.82 -39.58 34.45
N THR A 33 -14.24 -40.86 34.50
CA THR A 33 -13.40 -42.10 34.49
C THR A 33 -13.83 -43.28 35.39
N ASP A 34 -13.78 -44.46 34.74
CA ASP A 34 -13.63 -45.88 35.10
C ASP A 34 -14.47 -46.56 36.24
N PRO A 35 -15.30 -47.59 35.93
CA PRO A 35 -16.15 -48.30 36.89
C PRO A 35 -15.47 -49.43 37.71
N THR A 36 -14.19 -49.34 38.09
CA THR A 36 -13.47 -50.54 38.60
C THR A 36 -12.85 -50.55 40.00
N ASP A 37 -12.94 -49.51 40.84
CA ASP A 37 -12.37 -49.61 42.21
C ASP A 37 -13.40 -49.46 43.35
N GLU A 38 -13.66 -50.59 44.02
CA GLU A 38 -14.28 -50.68 45.35
C GLU A 38 -13.20 -50.49 46.43
N GLU A 39 -13.05 -49.31 47.06
CA GLU A 39 -12.82 -49.20 48.53
C GLU A 39 -12.64 -47.76 49.07
N GLN A 40 -13.34 -47.52 50.20
CA GLN A 40 -13.04 -46.66 51.36
C GLN A 40 -13.76 -45.31 51.51
N THR A 41 -14.66 -45.33 52.50
CA THR A 41 -15.41 -44.25 53.14
C THR A 41 -14.61 -43.62 54.29
N GLU A 42 -14.69 -42.30 54.50
CA GLU A 42 -14.91 -41.71 55.84
C GLU A 42 -15.86 -40.51 55.71
N ASP A 43 -16.79 -40.44 56.66
CA ASP A 43 -18.04 -39.67 56.69
C ASP A 43 -17.89 -38.52 57.71
N VAL A 44 -18.10 -37.27 57.29
CA VAL A 44 -18.26 -36.14 58.22
C VAL A 44 -19.44 -35.25 57.77
N ALA A 45 -20.49 -35.32 58.59
CA ALA A 45 -21.63 -34.41 58.79
C ALA A 45 -22.71 -34.31 57.70
N THR A 46 -23.78 -35.09 57.90
CA THR A 46 -25.12 -34.84 57.36
C THR A 46 -25.87 -33.81 58.22
N ASP A 47 -26.24 -32.66 57.64
CA ASP A 47 -27.56 -32.06 57.93
C ASP A 47 -28.13 -31.37 56.68
N SER A 48 -29.42 -31.57 56.49
CA SER A 48 -30.20 -31.25 55.30
C SER A 48 -30.41 -29.74 55.13
N ASP A 49 -30.13 -29.21 53.94
CA ASP A 49 -31.09 -28.44 53.13
C ASP A 49 -30.49 -28.13 51.74
N GLU A 50 -31.30 -28.38 50.71
CA GLU A 50 -31.10 -28.32 49.24
C GLU A 50 -29.88 -29.03 48.61
N PHE A 51 -28.65 -28.84 49.06
CA PHE A 51 -27.45 -29.34 48.36
C PHE A 51 -27.30 -30.88 48.42
N SER A 52 -27.57 -31.48 49.58
CA SER A 52 -27.59 -32.95 49.74
C SER A 52 -28.64 -33.61 48.84
N SER A 53 -29.79 -32.95 48.59
CA SER A 53 -30.82 -33.51 47.71
C SER A 53 -30.45 -33.45 46.21
N VAL A 54 -29.62 -32.48 45.82
CA VAL A 54 -29.12 -32.32 44.45
C VAL A 54 -27.96 -33.28 44.18
N CYS A 55 -27.03 -33.46 45.12
CA CYS A 55 -25.96 -34.45 45.03
C CYS A 55 -26.47 -35.90 45.03
N ASP A 56 -27.50 -36.22 45.83
CA ASP A 56 -28.13 -37.55 45.84
C ASP A 56 -29.01 -37.81 44.59
N ALA A 57 -29.63 -36.78 44.02
CA ALA A 57 -30.48 -36.90 42.83
C ALA A 57 -29.70 -36.91 41.50
N LEU A 58 -28.50 -36.31 41.48
CA LEU A 58 -27.60 -36.29 40.32
C LEU A 58 -26.48 -37.33 40.41
N GLY A 59 -26.24 -37.95 41.57
CA GLY A 59 -25.23 -38.99 41.73
C GLY A 59 -23.80 -38.46 41.72
N CYS A 60 -23.50 -37.45 42.54
CA CYS A 60 -22.11 -37.08 42.85
C CYS A 60 -21.45 -38.16 43.74
N PHE A 61 -21.17 -39.32 43.17
CA PHE A 61 -20.10 -40.19 43.67
C PHE A 61 -18.90 -39.96 42.74
N CYS A 62 -17.92 -39.22 43.25
CA CYS A 62 -16.76 -38.79 42.51
C CYS A 62 -15.65 -39.84 42.60
N ASN A 63 -15.53 -40.70 41.58
CA ASN A 63 -14.53 -41.77 41.55
C ASN A 63 -13.07 -41.28 41.31
N GLY A 64 -12.79 -39.98 41.48
CA GLY A 64 -11.46 -39.38 41.30
C GLY A 64 -11.05 -38.34 42.35
N PHE A 65 -11.97 -37.93 43.22
CA PHE A 65 -11.71 -36.99 44.32
C PHE A 65 -11.55 -37.75 45.63
N LYS A 66 -10.61 -37.33 46.48
CA LYS A 66 -10.30 -37.95 47.78
C LYS A 66 -11.35 -37.64 48.83
N ALA A 67 -11.88 -36.44 48.87
CA ALA A 67 -12.92 -36.03 49.80
C ALA A 67 -13.91 -35.03 49.20
N THR A 68 -15.11 -35.03 49.77
CA THR A 68 -16.10 -33.96 49.61
C THR A 68 -16.39 -33.39 51.00
N ILE A 69 -16.04 -32.13 51.21
CA ILE A 69 -16.10 -31.45 52.50
C ILE A 69 -17.10 -30.32 52.38
N ILE A 70 -18.11 -30.30 53.25
CA ILE A 70 -19.18 -29.30 53.22
C ILE A 70 -19.30 -28.67 54.60
N GLY A 71 -19.11 -27.35 54.64
CA GLY A 71 -19.32 -26.50 55.81
C GLY A 71 -20.80 -26.29 56.14
N THR A 72 -21.02 -25.40 57.08
CA THR A 72 -22.31 -24.99 57.62
C THR A 72 -22.61 -23.54 57.22
N ALA A 73 -23.69 -22.96 57.72
CA ALA A 73 -23.99 -21.54 57.49
C ALA A 73 -23.33 -20.63 58.56
N GLY A 74 -22.32 -21.12 59.26
CA GLY A 74 -21.52 -20.32 60.19
C GLY A 74 -20.05 -20.68 60.08
N ASN A 75 -19.21 -19.90 60.75
CA ASN A 75 -17.76 -19.96 60.62
C ASN A 75 -17.18 -21.36 60.87
N ASP A 76 -16.58 -21.92 59.84
CA ASP A 76 -16.00 -23.25 59.83
C ASP A 76 -14.48 -23.23 59.58
N VAL A 77 -13.85 -24.36 59.89
CA VAL A 77 -12.45 -24.61 59.56
C VAL A 77 -12.39 -25.89 58.74
N LEU A 78 -12.29 -25.74 57.43
CA LEU A 78 -12.35 -26.82 56.46
C LEU A 78 -10.93 -27.17 56.01
N ASN A 79 -10.55 -28.43 56.17
CA ASN A 79 -9.23 -28.92 55.79
C ASN A 79 -9.39 -30.09 54.82
N GLY A 80 -8.93 -29.89 53.60
CA GLY A 80 -8.70 -30.92 52.62
C GLY A 80 -7.59 -31.90 53.00
N THR A 81 -7.30 -32.75 52.06
CA THR A 81 -6.38 -33.86 52.09
C THR A 81 -5.24 -33.58 51.12
N PRO A 82 -4.19 -34.42 51.07
CA PRO A 82 -3.14 -34.28 50.05
C PRO A 82 -3.54 -34.77 48.64
N GLY A 83 -4.84 -34.95 48.35
CA GLY A 83 -5.28 -35.24 46.99
C GLY A 83 -6.59 -34.53 46.69
N ASN A 84 -6.97 -34.52 45.41
CA ASN A 84 -8.05 -33.72 44.84
C ASN A 84 -9.34 -33.77 45.67
N ASP A 85 -9.81 -32.63 46.16
CA ASP A 85 -10.99 -32.52 46.99
C ASP A 85 -12.04 -31.56 46.39
N VAL A 86 -13.27 -31.70 46.87
CA VAL A 86 -14.32 -30.70 46.65
C VAL A 86 -14.69 -30.10 48.01
N ILE A 87 -14.47 -28.80 48.19
CA ILE A 87 -14.70 -28.10 49.45
C ILE A 87 -15.74 -27.00 49.25
N VAL A 88 -16.78 -26.99 50.08
CA VAL A 88 -17.86 -25.97 50.04
C VAL A 88 -18.02 -25.32 51.40
N GLY A 89 -17.68 -24.03 51.53
CA GLY A 89 -17.79 -23.22 52.77
C GLY A 89 -19.24 -22.97 53.16
N ARG A 90 -20.00 -22.36 52.23
CA ARG A 90 -21.39 -21.91 52.35
C ARG A 90 -21.50 -20.53 52.97
N GLY A 91 -21.79 -20.43 54.26
CA GLY A 91 -22.12 -19.15 54.87
C GLY A 91 -21.29 -18.95 56.13
N GLY A 92 -20.91 -17.71 56.43
CA GLY A 92 -20.09 -17.41 57.59
C GLY A 92 -18.64 -17.15 57.19
N ASN A 93 -17.77 -16.87 58.17
CA ASN A 93 -16.37 -16.57 57.89
C ASN A 93 -15.55 -17.84 58.08
N ASP A 94 -15.16 -18.45 56.98
CA ASP A 94 -14.54 -19.75 56.92
C ASP A 94 -13.03 -19.66 56.76
N VAL A 95 -12.34 -20.68 57.26
CA VAL A 95 -10.91 -20.92 56.97
C VAL A 95 -10.82 -22.21 56.19
N ILE A 96 -10.49 -22.11 54.90
CA ILE A 96 -10.44 -23.24 53.98
C ILE A 96 -8.98 -23.52 53.60
N ARG A 97 -8.56 -24.78 53.71
CA ARG A 97 -7.23 -25.24 53.31
C ARG A 97 -7.35 -26.47 52.42
N GLY A 98 -7.09 -26.35 51.12
CA GLY A 98 -7.12 -27.48 50.17
C GLY A 98 -5.97 -28.46 50.40
N ARG A 99 -4.77 -27.90 50.58
CA ARG A 99 -3.46 -28.53 50.83
C ARG A 99 -2.79 -29.04 49.58
N GLY A 100 -3.23 -30.14 49.00
CA GLY A 100 -2.49 -30.77 47.92
C GLY A 100 -3.39 -31.58 47.01
N GLY A 101 -3.04 -31.64 45.74
CA GLY A 101 -3.94 -32.18 44.70
C GLY A 101 -4.78 -31.06 44.09
N ASN A 102 -5.49 -31.39 43.02
CA ASN A 102 -6.27 -30.42 42.25
C ASN A 102 -7.67 -30.31 42.82
N ASP A 103 -7.91 -29.26 43.56
CA ASP A 103 -9.09 -29.03 44.37
C ASP A 103 -10.13 -28.14 43.66
N ILE A 104 -11.40 -28.30 44.05
CA ILE A 104 -12.48 -27.39 43.71
C ILE A 104 -13.00 -26.79 45.01
N ILE A 105 -12.84 -25.48 45.18
CA ILE A 105 -13.22 -24.76 46.39
C ILE A 105 -14.30 -23.73 46.05
N CYS A 106 -15.40 -23.75 46.80
CA CYS A 106 -16.45 -22.73 46.75
C CYS A 106 -16.70 -22.21 48.17
N ASP A 107 -16.33 -20.97 48.47
CA ASP A 107 -16.45 -20.37 49.82
C ASP A 107 -17.84 -19.76 50.09
N ASP A 108 -18.43 -19.08 49.09
CA ASP A 108 -19.81 -18.56 49.01
C ASP A 108 -20.10 -17.23 49.75
N GLU A 109 -20.83 -17.16 50.87
CA GLU A 109 -21.09 -15.87 51.55
C GLU A 109 -20.27 -15.78 52.84
N GLY A 110 -19.35 -14.82 52.95
CA GLY A 110 -18.42 -14.85 54.07
C GLY A 110 -17.28 -13.86 53.93
N ALA A 111 -16.58 -13.58 55.03
CA ALA A 111 -15.24 -13.02 54.90
C ALA A 111 -14.26 -14.16 55.14
N ASP A 112 -13.85 -14.80 54.05
CA ASP A 112 -13.22 -16.11 54.05
C ASP A 112 -11.70 -16.02 53.87
N ASP A 113 -11.00 -17.04 54.35
CA ASP A 113 -9.55 -17.22 54.20
C ASP A 113 -9.31 -18.57 53.54
N VAL A 114 -9.07 -18.55 52.23
CA VAL A 114 -8.86 -19.71 51.36
C VAL A 114 -7.39 -19.80 50.96
N ASP A 115 -6.81 -20.99 51.13
CA ASP A 115 -5.48 -21.37 50.63
C ASP A 115 -5.63 -22.77 50.01
N ALA A 116 -5.57 -22.84 48.68
CA ALA A 116 -5.86 -24.06 47.93
C ALA A 116 -4.67 -25.03 48.00
N GLY A 117 -3.44 -24.53 47.85
CA GLY A 117 -2.22 -25.24 48.25
C GLY A 117 -1.38 -25.68 47.06
N ASP A 118 -0.92 -26.93 47.03
CA ASP A 118 -0.17 -27.48 45.89
C ASP A 118 -1.12 -28.21 44.92
N GLY A 119 -1.33 -27.75 43.70
CA GLY A 119 -2.23 -28.38 42.73
C GLY A 119 -2.62 -27.43 41.61
N ASP A 120 -3.25 -27.93 40.54
CA ASP A 120 -3.97 -27.04 39.62
C ASP A 120 -5.41 -26.89 40.17
N ASP A 121 -5.67 -25.83 40.93
CA ASP A 121 -6.87 -25.64 41.73
C ASP A 121 -7.90 -24.73 41.06
N GLN A 122 -9.17 -24.86 41.48
CA GLN A 122 -10.26 -23.98 41.06
C GLN A 122 -10.94 -23.38 42.28
N ILE A 123 -10.84 -22.06 42.43
CA ILE A 123 -11.43 -21.29 43.52
C ILE A 123 -12.58 -20.44 43.00
N PHE A 124 -13.77 -20.65 43.54
CA PHE A 124 -14.96 -19.82 43.31
C PHE A 124 -15.20 -18.97 44.55
N GLY A 125 -14.63 -17.76 44.50
CA GLY A 125 -14.69 -16.74 45.54
C GLY A 125 -16.06 -16.10 45.68
N GLY A 126 -16.37 -15.80 46.93
CA GLY A 126 -17.67 -15.47 47.43
C GLY A 126 -18.09 -14.02 47.26
N ARG A 127 -18.99 -13.61 48.16
CA ARG A 127 -19.30 -12.20 48.43
C ARG A 127 -18.72 -11.85 49.80
N ASP A 128 -18.52 -10.56 50.00
CA ASP A 128 -17.91 -9.95 51.20
C ASP A 128 -16.39 -9.83 51.02
N SER A 129 -15.56 -9.91 52.06
CA SER A 129 -14.14 -9.53 51.95
C SER A 129 -13.27 -10.76 52.15
N ASP A 130 -12.77 -11.30 51.06
CA ASP A 130 -12.13 -12.61 51.03
C ASP A 130 -10.61 -12.49 50.87
N ARG A 131 -9.89 -13.46 51.43
CA ARG A 131 -8.50 -13.73 51.07
C ARG A 131 -8.45 -15.05 50.32
N LEU A 132 -8.06 -15.00 49.05
CA LEU A 132 -7.97 -16.16 48.16
C LEU A 132 -6.51 -16.33 47.72
N ASP A 133 -5.97 -17.54 47.89
CA ASP A 133 -4.58 -17.90 47.60
C ASP A 133 -4.60 -19.24 46.86
N GLY A 134 -4.22 -19.24 45.58
CA GLY A 134 -4.14 -20.44 44.74
C GLY A 134 -3.03 -21.37 45.21
N GLY A 135 -1.82 -20.83 45.27
CA GLY A 135 -0.69 -21.47 45.92
C GLY A 135 0.39 -21.88 44.92
N ARG A 136 0.53 -23.18 44.63
CA ARG A 136 1.45 -23.67 43.60
C ARG A 136 0.68 -24.48 42.58
N GLY A 137 0.97 -24.26 41.32
CA GLY A 137 0.33 -24.94 40.20
C GLY A 137 -0.48 -23.93 39.41
N ARG A 138 -1.15 -24.38 38.36
CA ARG A 138 -1.87 -23.45 37.47
C ARG A 138 -3.31 -23.36 37.92
N ASP A 139 -3.61 -22.28 38.61
CA ASP A 139 -4.85 -22.08 39.32
C ASP A 139 -5.83 -21.23 38.52
N VAL A 140 -7.12 -21.44 38.80
CA VAL A 140 -8.19 -20.60 38.28
C VAL A 140 -8.99 -20.02 39.43
N ILE A 141 -8.93 -18.70 39.58
CA ILE A 141 -9.67 -17.98 40.62
C ILE A 141 -10.75 -17.13 39.98
N MET A 142 -12.00 -17.31 40.42
CA MET A 142 -13.15 -16.55 39.95
C MET A 142 -13.94 -15.99 41.11
N THR A 143 -14.11 -14.67 41.17
CA THR A 143 -14.95 -14.03 42.20
C THR A 143 -16.30 -13.58 41.66
N LEU A 144 -17.27 -13.50 42.57
CA LEU A 144 -18.60 -13.01 42.28
C LEU A 144 -18.71 -11.50 42.54
N PRO A 145 -19.59 -10.79 41.80
CA PRO A 145 -19.89 -9.41 42.15
C PRO A 145 -20.51 -9.33 43.55
N GLY A 146 -19.81 -8.69 44.48
CA GLY A 146 -20.23 -8.54 45.88
C GLY A 146 -19.53 -7.35 46.55
N PRO A 147 -20.18 -6.67 47.51
CA PRO A 147 -19.51 -5.62 48.26
C PRO A 147 -18.33 -6.23 49.02
N GLY A 148 -17.16 -5.60 49.03
CA GLY A 148 -16.03 -6.26 49.65
C GLY A 148 -14.73 -5.53 49.47
N LYS A 149 -13.71 -6.03 50.14
CA LYS A 149 -12.33 -5.84 49.72
C LYS A 149 -11.69 -7.22 49.71
N ASP A 150 -11.43 -7.71 48.51
CA ASP A 150 -10.78 -8.99 48.31
C ASP A 150 -9.27 -8.81 48.21
N ILE A 151 -8.54 -9.83 48.66
CA ILE A 151 -7.10 -9.99 48.45
C ILE A 151 -6.93 -11.33 47.74
N ILE A 152 -6.49 -11.27 46.50
CA ILE A 152 -6.43 -12.43 45.61
C ILE A 152 -4.99 -12.61 45.16
N ASP A 153 -4.47 -13.81 45.30
CA ASP A 153 -3.09 -14.20 44.95
C ASP A 153 -3.18 -15.50 44.14
N GLY A 154 -2.77 -15.48 42.87
CA GLY A 154 -2.68 -16.69 42.04
C GLY A 154 -1.65 -17.65 42.61
N GLY A 155 -0.45 -17.13 42.85
CA GLY A 155 0.61 -17.81 43.59
C GLY A 155 1.82 -18.07 42.71
N ALA A 156 2.06 -19.30 42.33
CA ALA A 156 3.21 -19.70 41.53
C ALA A 156 2.79 -20.61 40.39
N ASP A 157 3.47 -20.48 39.25
CA ASP A 157 3.10 -21.01 37.93
C ASP A 157 1.99 -20.17 37.26
N ASP A 158 1.64 -20.51 36.00
CA ASP A 158 0.77 -19.66 35.16
C ASP A 158 -0.72 -19.72 35.56
N ASP A 159 -1.29 -18.63 36.07
CA ASP A 159 -2.64 -18.58 36.64
C ASP A 159 -3.67 -17.82 35.79
N GLU A 160 -4.96 -18.16 35.94
CA GLU A 160 -6.08 -17.40 35.34
C GLU A 160 -7.01 -16.80 36.40
N LEU A 161 -7.03 -15.46 36.50
CA LEU A 161 -7.80 -14.72 37.50
C LEU A 161 -8.95 -13.95 36.84
N PHE A 162 -10.19 -14.29 37.18
CA PHE A 162 -11.42 -13.66 36.69
C PHE A 162 -12.15 -12.95 37.82
N ILE A 163 -11.88 -11.66 37.98
CA ILE A 163 -12.34 -10.92 39.16
C ILE A 163 -13.51 -10.01 38.77
N SER A 164 -14.62 -10.14 39.51
CA SER A 164 -15.83 -9.34 39.32
C SER A 164 -15.96 -8.29 40.43
N PHE A 165 -15.85 -7.00 40.12
CA PHE A 165 -15.64 -5.98 41.15
C PHE A 165 -16.90 -5.35 41.75
N TYR A 166 -16.87 -5.19 43.08
CA TYR A 166 -17.62 -4.20 43.87
C TYR A 166 -16.80 -3.87 45.14
N GLY A 167 -15.67 -3.18 45.00
CA GLY A 167 -14.73 -3.06 46.13
C GLY A 167 -13.44 -2.32 45.81
N ASP A 168 -12.54 -2.27 46.80
CA ASP A 168 -11.15 -1.82 46.66
C ASP A 168 -10.22 -3.04 46.76
N ASP A 169 -10.25 -3.92 45.78
CA ASP A 169 -9.58 -5.22 45.84
C ASP A 169 -8.09 -5.11 45.48
N GLU A 170 -7.31 -6.08 45.97
CA GLU A 170 -5.89 -6.25 45.67
C GLU A 170 -5.70 -7.59 44.98
N VAL A 171 -5.23 -7.56 43.74
CA VAL A 171 -5.08 -8.75 42.89
C VAL A 171 -3.60 -8.91 42.54
N PHE A 172 -3.06 -10.09 42.80
CA PHE A 172 -1.69 -10.49 42.52
C PHE A 172 -1.73 -11.74 41.62
N GLY A 173 -1.05 -11.71 40.48
CA GLY A 173 -0.82 -12.92 39.67
C GLY A 173 0.14 -13.85 40.40
N GLY A 174 1.32 -13.32 40.74
CA GLY A 174 2.30 -14.00 41.58
C GLY A 174 3.58 -14.24 40.80
N GLY A 175 3.88 -15.48 40.43
CA GLY A 175 4.94 -15.73 39.46
C GLY A 175 4.56 -16.84 38.52
N GLY A 176 4.94 -16.74 37.26
CA GLY A 176 4.25 -17.43 36.17
C GLY A 176 3.81 -16.39 35.16
N ASN A 177 3.35 -16.84 34.00
CA ASN A 177 2.77 -15.97 32.99
C ASN A 177 1.26 -15.91 33.18
N ASP A 178 0.79 -14.92 33.92
CA ASP A 178 -0.56 -14.88 34.46
C ASP A 178 -1.53 -14.16 33.51
N ARG A 179 -2.80 -14.54 33.58
CA ARG A 179 -3.89 -13.89 32.86
C ARG A 179 -4.90 -13.34 33.83
N ILE A 180 -4.90 -12.02 33.99
CA ILE A 180 -5.76 -11.32 34.93
C ILE A 180 -6.81 -10.53 34.16
N ILE A 181 -8.09 -10.86 34.38
CA ILE A 181 -9.23 -10.18 33.76
C ILE A 181 -10.15 -9.64 34.82
N LEU A 182 -10.38 -8.33 34.74
CA LEU A 182 -11.24 -7.60 35.66
C LEU A 182 -12.45 -7.10 34.87
N GLU A 183 -13.60 -7.73 35.05
CA GLU A 183 -14.84 -7.34 34.36
C GLU A 183 -15.66 -6.34 35.19
N ARG A 184 -16.08 -5.23 34.56
CA ARG A 184 -17.04 -4.19 35.00
C ARG A 184 -17.25 -4.04 36.52
N GLY A 185 -16.88 -2.88 37.07
CA GLY A 185 -17.28 -2.54 38.45
C GLY A 185 -16.49 -1.44 39.14
N PHE A 186 -15.74 -0.63 38.40
CA PHE A 186 -14.81 0.34 38.99
C PHE A 186 -15.52 1.65 39.30
N ALA A 187 -16.20 1.69 40.45
CA ALA A 187 -16.73 2.93 41.01
C ALA A 187 -15.88 3.46 42.19
N SER A 188 -14.85 2.72 42.62
CA SER A 188 -14.03 3.04 43.79
C SER A 188 -12.54 3.15 43.43
N PRO A 189 -11.83 4.14 43.99
CA PRO A 189 -10.50 4.52 43.54
C PRO A 189 -9.33 3.66 44.09
N GLY A 190 -9.60 2.54 44.76
CA GLY A 190 -8.61 1.81 45.55
C GLY A 190 -8.12 0.48 44.97
N ASN A 191 -8.59 0.07 43.79
CA ASN A 191 -8.23 -1.22 43.17
C ASN A 191 -6.76 -1.24 42.72
N ARG A 192 -6.09 -2.35 43.01
CA ARG A 192 -4.67 -2.58 42.68
C ARG A 192 -4.53 -3.93 42.01
N VAL A 193 -3.80 -3.95 40.92
CA VAL A 193 -3.44 -5.17 40.20
C VAL A 193 -1.94 -5.20 40.02
N ASP A 194 -1.34 -6.35 40.29
CA ASP A 194 0.08 -6.64 40.16
C ASP A 194 0.21 -8.00 39.47
N GLY A 195 0.80 -8.05 38.27
CA GLY A 195 1.05 -9.31 37.56
C GLY A 195 2.07 -10.17 38.32
N GLY A 196 3.20 -9.56 38.68
CA GLY A 196 4.23 -10.17 39.48
C GLY A 196 5.44 -10.55 38.65
N ALA A 197 5.72 -11.85 38.51
CA ALA A 197 6.92 -12.33 37.83
C ALA A 197 6.61 -13.31 36.70
N GLY A 198 6.75 -12.87 35.46
CA GLY A 198 6.58 -13.62 34.23
C GLY A 198 6.03 -12.68 33.18
N ASP A 199 5.68 -13.20 32.01
CA ASP A 199 5.09 -12.39 30.95
C ASP A 199 3.57 -12.38 31.13
N ASP A 200 3.05 -11.35 31.80
CA ASP A 200 1.67 -11.30 32.26
C ASP A 200 0.73 -10.61 31.25
N ARG A 201 -0.53 -11.02 31.23
CA ARG A 201 -1.57 -10.38 30.43
C ARG A 201 -2.71 -9.87 31.31
N ILE A 202 -2.81 -8.55 31.43
CA ILE A 202 -3.76 -7.88 32.32
C ILE A 202 -4.78 -7.07 31.51
N GLU A 203 -6.07 -7.36 31.73
CA GLU A 203 -7.18 -6.69 31.05
C GLU A 203 -8.17 -6.11 32.06
N VAL A 204 -8.27 -4.77 32.11
CA VAL A 204 -9.08 -4.04 33.09
C VAL A 204 -10.22 -3.27 32.42
N TRP A 205 -11.47 -3.55 32.81
CA TRP A 205 -12.65 -2.86 32.29
C TRP A 205 -13.24 -1.87 33.30
N LEU A 206 -12.99 -0.57 33.11
CA LEU A 206 -13.38 0.52 34.00
C LEU A 206 -14.75 1.14 33.63
N ASP A 207 -15.52 1.52 34.65
CA ASP A 207 -16.72 2.35 34.51
C ASP A 207 -16.39 3.83 34.79
N GLU A 208 -17.27 4.75 34.36
CA GLU A 208 -17.09 6.21 34.55
C GLU A 208 -16.72 6.59 36.00
N GLY A 209 -15.52 7.15 36.18
CA GLY A 209 -15.03 7.69 37.45
C GLY A 209 -14.33 6.67 38.36
N GLY A 210 -14.02 5.47 37.84
CA GLY A 210 -13.12 4.52 38.50
C GLY A 210 -11.66 5.00 38.47
N SER A 211 -10.84 4.53 39.41
CA SER A 211 -9.38 4.61 39.27
C SER A 211 -8.73 3.29 39.65
N CYS A 212 -7.66 2.93 38.94
CA CYS A 212 -6.91 1.71 39.17
C CYS A 212 -5.42 1.96 38.95
N VAL A 213 -4.60 1.30 39.77
CA VAL A 213 -3.16 1.17 39.53
C VAL A 213 -2.91 -0.26 39.09
N VAL A 214 -2.31 -0.42 37.93
CA VAL A 214 -1.93 -1.72 37.37
C VAL A 214 -0.42 -1.74 37.20
N GLU A 215 0.22 -2.76 37.77
CA GLU A 215 1.64 -3.05 37.64
C GLU A 215 1.79 -4.41 36.94
N GLY A 216 2.62 -4.49 35.90
CA GLY A 216 2.96 -5.75 35.23
C GLY A 216 3.92 -6.56 36.11
N GLY A 217 5.09 -5.97 36.39
CA GLY A 217 6.05 -6.52 37.34
C GLY A 217 7.39 -6.80 36.69
N SER A 218 7.78 -8.07 36.56
CA SER A 218 8.99 -8.46 35.85
C SER A 218 8.69 -9.50 34.79
N GLY A 219 9.25 -9.35 33.60
CA GLY A 219 8.87 -10.11 32.42
C GLY A 219 8.30 -9.15 31.37
N ASP A 220 7.95 -9.68 30.20
CA ASP A 220 7.45 -8.86 29.09
C ASP A 220 5.90 -8.80 29.19
N ASP A 221 5.36 -7.74 29.79
CA ASP A 221 3.95 -7.67 30.18
C ASP A 221 3.04 -7.01 29.13
N GLU A 222 1.80 -7.48 28.98
CA GLU A 222 0.76 -6.83 28.18
C GLU A 222 -0.39 -6.33 29.06
N ILE A 223 -0.51 -5.00 29.17
CA ILE A 223 -1.54 -4.35 29.98
C ILE A 223 -2.50 -3.57 29.09
N THR A 224 -3.79 -3.89 29.16
CA THR A 224 -4.84 -3.18 28.42
C THR A 224 -5.96 -2.73 29.36
N THR A 225 -6.26 -1.44 29.38
CA THR A 225 -7.47 -0.92 30.01
C THR A 225 -8.52 -0.55 28.98
N LEU A 226 -9.78 -0.66 29.38
CA LEU A 226 -10.95 -0.32 28.58
C LEU A 226 -11.93 0.48 29.44
N GLY A 227 -12.41 1.62 28.96
CA GLY A 227 -13.46 2.41 29.63
C GLY A 227 -12.96 3.69 30.29
N ASN A 228 -13.82 4.34 31.08
CA ASN A 228 -13.65 5.76 31.43
C ASN A 228 -13.22 5.95 32.89
N GLY A 229 -11.92 5.95 33.17
CA GLY A 229 -11.39 6.15 34.53
C GLY A 229 -9.95 6.65 34.57
N ASP A 230 -9.53 7.18 35.72
CA ASP A 230 -8.15 7.63 35.95
C ASP A 230 -7.25 6.39 36.13
N VAL A 231 -6.36 6.10 35.17
CA VAL A 231 -5.51 4.90 35.22
C VAL A 231 -4.03 5.25 35.29
N THR A 232 -3.33 4.57 36.19
CA THR A 232 -1.87 4.48 36.16
C THR A 232 -1.46 3.08 35.74
N LEU A 233 -0.80 2.97 34.60
CA LEU A 233 -0.22 1.74 34.07
C LEU A 233 1.28 1.76 34.28
N ARG A 234 1.84 0.69 34.85
CA ARG A 234 3.27 0.48 35.03
C ARG A 234 3.62 -0.88 34.43
N GLY A 235 4.51 -0.92 33.43
CA GLY A 235 5.01 -2.17 32.87
C GLY A 235 5.87 -2.88 33.90
N GLY A 236 7.05 -2.34 34.17
CA GLY A 236 7.94 -2.85 35.20
C GLY A 236 9.33 -3.10 34.64
N ALA A 237 9.79 -4.34 34.63
CA ALA A 237 11.07 -4.72 34.07
C ALA A 237 10.88 -5.80 33.00
N GLY A 238 11.26 -5.52 31.77
CA GLY A 238 11.02 -6.36 30.60
C GLY A 238 10.54 -5.50 29.45
N HIS A 239 10.14 -6.11 28.35
CA HIS A 239 9.65 -5.43 27.15
C HIS A 239 8.13 -5.31 27.20
N ASP A 240 7.64 -4.23 27.79
CA ASP A 240 6.23 -4.12 28.15
C ASP A 240 5.39 -3.44 27.07
N VAL A 241 4.11 -3.81 26.98
CA VAL A 241 3.13 -3.18 26.10
C VAL A 241 1.95 -2.66 26.89
N LEU A 242 1.82 -1.33 26.95
CA LEU A 242 0.82 -0.63 27.75
C LEU A 242 -0.20 0.06 26.85
N ARG A 243 -1.48 -0.25 27.02
CA ARG A 243 -2.57 0.35 26.23
C ARG A 243 -3.67 0.90 27.12
N CYS A 244 -3.83 2.22 27.10
CA CYS A 244 -4.87 2.88 27.86
C CYS A 244 -6.05 3.29 26.97
N HIS A 245 -7.11 2.47 26.88
CA HIS A 245 -8.30 2.88 26.11
C HIS A 245 -9.31 3.52 27.06
N GLY A 246 -9.29 4.85 27.16
CA GLY A 246 -10.27 5.57 27.97
C GLY A 246 -10.53 6.99 27.51
N ASP A 247 -11.69 7.52 27.89
CA ASP A 247 -12.01 8.94 27.72
C ASP A 247 -11.48 9.77 28.91
N GLU A 248 -10.38 9.42 29.57
CA GLU A 248 -9.77 10.17 30.70
C GLU A 248 -8.24 10.11 30.60
N PRO A 249 -7.50 11.12 31.11
CA PRO A 249 -6.04 11.16 31.00
C PRO A 249 -5.37 9.95 31.66
N CYS A 250 -4.47 9.32 30.92
CA CYS A 250 -3.72 8.17 31.37
C CYS A 250 -2.29 8.55 31.80
N THR A 251 -1.76 7.82 32.79
CA THR A 251 -0.32 7.86 33.13
C THR A 251 0.28 6.49 32.85
N LEU A 252 1.14 6.39 31.84
CA LEU A 252 1.82 5.18 31.42
C LEU A 252 3.30 5.28 31.76
N GLN A 253 3.83 4.24 32.40
CA GLN A 253 5.25 4.12 32.72
C GLN A 253 5.75 2.76 32.25
N GLY A 254 6.63 2.71 31.24
CA GLY A 254 7.21 1.47 30.73
C GLY A 254 8.04 0.78 31.81
N GLY A 255 9.12 1.45 32.22
CA GLY A 255 9.94 1.01 33.35
C GLY A 255 11.34 0.71 32.88
N GLY A 256 11.72 -0.56 32.74
CA GLY A 256 13.03 -0.91 32.21
C GLY A 256 12.95 -2.02 31.19
N GLY A 257 13.38 -1.75 29.97
CA GLY A 257 13.40 -2.67 28.85
C GLY A 257 13.25 -1.89 27.56
N ALA A 258 12.56 -2.44 26.57
CA ALA A 258 12.22 -1.69 25.36
C ALA A 258 10.72 -1.76 25.24
N ASP A 259 10.06 -0.72 25.74
CA ASP A 259 8.63 -0.71 26.01
C ASP A 259 7.84 -0.07 24.87
N THR A 260 6.54 -0.36 24.77
CA THR A 260 5.63 0.29 23.82
C THR A 260 4.37 0.79 24.53
N LEU A 261 4.15 2.11 24.52
CA LEU A 261 3.10 2.78 25.28
C LEU A 261 2.08 3.46 24.35
N PHE A 262 0.78 3.23 24.57
CA PHE A 262 -0.32 3.82 23.79
C PHE A 262 -1.34 4.57 24.68
N GLY A 263 -1.45 5.88 24.50
CA GLY A 263 -2.30 6.81 25.27
C GLY A 263 -3.73 6.98 24.74
N TYR A 264 -3.92 6.94 23.41
CA TYR A 264 -5.19 7.13 22.71
C TYR A 264 -5.78 8.55 22.79
N VAL A 265 -6.70 8.83 23.73
CA VAL A 265 -7.48 10.08 23.70
C VAL A 265 -7.32 10.82 25.02
N ARG A 266 -7.13 12.14 24.93
CA ARG A 266 -6.89 13.13 26.00
C ARG A 266 -5.41 13.37 26.23
N ALA A 267 -5.10 14.26 27.19
CA ALA A 267 -3.74 14.68 27.48
C ALA A 267 -3.06 13.68 28.42
N ASP A 268 -2.32 12.74 27.84
CA ASP A 268 -1.69 11.64 28.53
C ASP A 268 -0.25 11.95 28.97
N ALA A 269 0.25 11.18 29.93
CA ALA A 269 1.63 11.22 30.38
C ALA A 269 2.29 9.86 30.12
N LEU A 270 3.22 9.80 29.18
CA LEU A 270 3.93 8.59 28.76
C LEU A 270 5.41 8.73 29.14
N ASP A 271 5.90 7.81 29.97
CA ASP A 271 7.31 7.72 30.38
C ASP A 271 7.86 6.32 30.03
N GLY A 272 8.68 6.21 28.99
CA GLY A 272 9.29 4.93 28.59
C GLY A 272 10.16 4.33 29.70
N GLY A 273 10.97 5.16 30.34
CA GLY A 273 11.84 4.75 31.44
C GLY A 273 13.26 4.49 30.98
N THR A 274 13.78 3.28 31.16
CA THR A 274 15.13 2.92 30.73
C THR A 274 15.11 1.92 29.59
N GLY A 275 15.72 2.32 28.47
CA GLY A 275 16.03 1.48 27.33
C GLY A 275 15.53 2.14 26.06
N ASP A 276 15.24 1.35 25.03
CA ASP A 276 14.85 1.87 23.71
C ASP A 276 13.32 1.79 23.59
N ASP A 277 12.65 2.80 24.13
CA ASP A 277 11.20 2.79 24.34
C ASP A 277 10.46 3.55 23.24
N PHE A 278 9.23 3.11 22.94
CA PHE A 278 8.34 3.69 21.95
C PHE A 278 7.03 4.19 22.59
N CYS A 279 6.59 5.40 22.26
CA CYS A 279 5.40 6.03 22.82
C CYS A 279 4.51 6.65 21.75
N ASP A 280 3.22 6.33 21.77
CA ASP A 280 2.18 6.93 20.96
C ASP A 280 1.07 7.49 21.86
N GLY A 281 0.91 8.82 21.88
CA GLY A 281 -0.15 9.48 22.65
C GLY A 281 -1.45 9.71 21.88
N ASP A 282 -1.47 9.53 20.55
CA ASP A 282 -2.64 9.76 19.68
C ASP A 282 -3.29 11.17 19.96
N ILE A 283 -4.60 11.30 20.02
CA ILE A 283 -5.32 12.58 20.14
C ILE A 283 -5.22 13.15 21.56
N GLY A 284 -4.36 14.14 21.73
CA GLY A 284 -4.13 14.68 23.05
C GLY A 284 -3.28 15.93 23.10
N ALA A 285 -3.07 16.45 24.31
CA ALA A 285 -1.98 17.37 24.58
C ALA A 285 -1.00 16.64 25.49
N ASP A 286 -0.30 15.68 24.90
CA ASP A 286 0.41 14.64 25.65
C ASP A 286 1.80 15.08 26.07
N THR A 287 2.30 14.38 27.08
CA THR A 287 3.64 14.59 27.61
C THR A 287 4.43 13.30 27.51
N TYR A 288 5.61 13.39 26.90
CA TYR A 288 6.49 12.25 26.65
C TYR A 288 7.80 12.43 27.42
N SER A 289 8.31 11.35 28.03
CA SER A 289 9.65 11.30 28.58
C SER A 289 10.32 9.95 28.34
N ASN A 290 11.63 9.98 28.07
CA ASN A 290 12.46 8.78 27.92
C ASN A 290 11.91 7.75 26.91
N CYS A 291 11.26 8.20 25.84
CA CYS A 291 10.86 7.34 24.74
C CYS A 291 10.96 8.08 23.41
N GLU A 292 11.21 7.30 22.36
CA GLU A 292 11.00 7.68 20.97
C GLU A 292 9.49 7.77 20.73
N ARG A 293 9.06 8.85 20.07
CA ARG A 293 7.65 9.04 19.78
C ARG A 293 7.36 8.27 18.50
N ILE A 294 6.44 7.31 18.57
CA ILE A 294 5.79 6.80 17.37
C ILE A 294 4.69 7.82 17.10
N GLY A 295 5.01 8.90 16.40
CA GLY A 295 4.00 9.90 16.12
C GLY A 295 3.13 9.46 14.97
N GLU A 296 1.84 9.75 15.10
CA GLU A 296 0.92 9.68 13.99
C GLU A 296 1.30 10.68 12.91
N GLU A 297 1.85 10.21 11.79
CA GLU A 297 1.65 10.89 10.53
C GLU A 297 0.39 10.33 9.83
N HIS A 298 -0.77 10.31 10.52
CA HIS A 298 -2.05 9.97 9.84
C HIS A 298 -2.58 11.15 8.99
N LEU A 299 -1.94 12.31 9.08
CA LEU A 299 -2.24 13.52 8.33
C LEU A 299 -1.04 13.91 7.45
N CYS A 300 -0.61 13.01 6.57
CA CYS A 300 0.33 13.37 5.52
C CYS A 300 -0.20 14.57 4.71
N GLY A 301 0.65 15.56 4.44
CA GLY A 301 0.37 16.70 3.55
C GLY A 301 -0.08 17.99 4.24
N ASP A 302 0.14 18.15 5.54
CA ASP A 302 -0.19 19.37 6.29
C ASP A 302 1.03 20.21 6.71
N GLY A 303 2.24 19.70 6.45
CA GLY A 303 3.51 20.37 6.73
C GLY A 303 3.88 20.39 8.21
N ALA A 304 3.26 19.55 9.04
CA ALA A 304 3.54 19.44 10.46
C ALA A 304 4.39 18.21 10.76
N ASP A 305 5.43 18.43 11.55
CA ASP A 305 6.27 17.38 12.15
C ASP A 305 5.52 16.86 13.39
N LEU A 306 4.61 15.89 13.20
CA LEU A 306 3.68 15.47 14.26
C LEU A 306 4.39 14.61 15.32
N ASP A 307 5.42 13.86 14.90
CA ASP A 307 6.24 13.00 15.75
C ASP A 307 7.46 13.74 16.38
N HIS A 308 7.87 14.88 15.81
CA HIS A 308 9.02 15.72 16.19
C HIS A 308 10.40 15.09 15.94
N ASP A 309 10.52 14.16 14.98
CA ASP A 309 11.80 13.58 14.58
C ASP A 309 12.60 14.50 13.62
N GLY A 310 11.95 15.54 13.09
CA GLY A 310 12.50 16.54 12.20
C GLY A 310 12.26 16.29 10.71
N ALA A 311 11.61 15.17 10.37
CA ALA A 311 10.92 14.94 9.11
C ALA A 311 9.48 15.48 9.18
N THR A 312 8.84 15.61 8.02
CA THR A 312 7.47 16.11 7.90
C THR A 312 6.85 15.49 6.67
N ASP A 313 5.59 15.06 6.77
CA ASP A 313 4.83 14.52 5.65
C ASP A 313 5.62 13.40 4.93
N CYS A 314 5.76 13.45 3.60
CA CYS A 314 6.40 12.37 2.82
C CYS A 314 7.90 12.20 3.06
N ALA A 315 8.56 13.18 3.70
CA ALA A 315 9.93 13.01 4.17
C ALA A 315 10.01 12.12 5.43
N ASP A 316 8.88 11.91 6.10
CA ASP A 316 8.71 11.05 7.26
C ASP A 316 8.48 9.59 6.84
N ALA A 317 9.15 8.67 7.52
CA ALA A 317 9.03 7.24 7.25
C ALA A 317 7.63 6.69 7.54
N ASP A 318 6.88 7.33 8.44
CA ASP A 318 5.54 6.93 8.85
C ASP A 318 4.46 7.36 7.84
N CYS A 319 4.78 8.30 6.94
CA CYS A 319 3.96 8.68 5.78
C CYS A 319 4.27 7.89 4.50
N PHE A 320 5.32 7.06 4.50
CA PHE A 320 5.78 6.36 3.30
C PHE A 320 4.73 5.37 2.75
N GLY A 321 4.10 5.73 1.63
CA GLY A 321 3.09 4.92 0.96
C GLY A 321 1.63 5.27 1.28
N ASP A 322 1.37 6.41 1.93
CA ASP A 322 0.02 6.98 2.00
C ASP A 322 -0.48 7.29 0.57
N PRO A 323 -1.53 6.61 0.07
CA PRO A 323 -1.96 6.73 -1.33
C PRO A 323 -2.68 8.05 -1.64
N THR A 324 -2.87 8.90 -0.64
CA THR A 324 -3.56 10.20 -0.74
C THR A 324 -2.59 11.37 -0.85
N TRP A 325 -1.40 11.26 -0.25
CA TRP A 325 -0.44 12.36 -0.15
C TRP A 325 1.00 11.98 -0.47
N CYS A 326 1.40 10.73 -0.24
CA CYS A 326 2.75 10.22 -0.43
C CYS A 326 2.71 9.00 -1.34
N THR A 327 2.21 9.23 -2.56
CA THR A 327 2.31 8.27 -3.65
C THR A 327 3.68 8.41 -4.29
N SER A 328 4.32 7.29 -4.60
CA SER A 328 5.54 7.29 -5.41
C SER A 328 5.34 8.13 -6.68
N GLU A 329 6.31 9.03 -6.94
CA GLU A 329 6.35 9.95 -8.08
C GLU A 329 5.96 9.26 -9.40
N SER A 330 6.38 7.99 -9.57
CA SER A 330 6.03 7.09 -10.69
C SER A 330 4.56 7.09 -11.16
N ALA A 331 3.57 7.40 -10.31
CA ALA A 331 2.16 7.42 -10.75
C ALA A 331 1.72 8.76 -11.40
N LEU A 332 2.49 9.84 -11.24
CA LEU A 332 2.12 11.22 -11.61
C LEU A 332 3.30 12.02 -12.22
N CYS A 333 4.24 11.36 -12.89
CA CYS A 333 5.41 11.97 -13.56
C CYS A 333 5.05 12.89 -14.75
N GLY A 334 4.50 14.08 -14.51
CA GLY A 334 4.16 15.05 -15.55
C GLY A 334 3.09 16.07 -15.13
N ASP A 335 2.88 16.25 -13.82
CA ASP A 335 1.89 17.21 -13.30
C ASP A 335 2.52 18.49 -12.71
N GLY A 336 3.85 18.62 -12.77
CA GLY A 336 4.58 19.81 -12.34
C GLY A 336 4.78 19.91 -10.83
N HIS A 337 4.52 18.82 -10.09
CA HIS A 337 4.61 18.79 -8.64
C HIS A 337 5.54 17.66 -8.19
N ASP A 338 6.37 18.00 -7.21
CA ASP A 338 7.16 17.07 -6.41
C ASP A 338 6.20 16.30 -5.48
N ASN A 339 5.80 15.11 -5.93
CA ASN A 339 4.68 14.34 -5.34
C ASN A 339 5.15 13.45 -4.20
N ASP A 340 6.44 13.16 -4.09
CA ASP A 340 7.07 12.50 -2.95
C ASP A 340 7.89 13.44 -2.04
N GLN A 341 7.98 14.72 -2.39
CA GLN A 341 8.60 15.81 -1.63
C GLN A 341 10.11 15.63 -1.36
N ASP A 342 10.82 14.91 -2.22
CA ASP A 342 12.27 14.71 -2.08
C ASP A 342 13.11 15.93 -2.56
N GLY A 343 12.44 16.90 -3.20
CA GLY A 343 13.01 18.14 -3.72
C GLY A 343 13.35 18.13 -5.20
N VAL A 344 13.10 17.03 -5.91
CA VAL A 344 13.03 16.95 -7.38
C VAL A 344 11.60 16.59 -7.80
N ALA A 345 11.21 16.96 -9.02
CA ALA A 345 9.84 16.77 -9.50
C ALA A 345 9.87 16.15 -10.90
N ASP A 346 8.86 15.32 -11.19
CA ASP A 346 8.59 14.75 -12.50
C ASP A 346 9.85 14.08 -13.11
N CYS A 347 10.33 14.53 -14.27
CA CYS A 347 11.44 13.87 -14.98
C CYS A 347 12.82 14.17 -14.40
N ALA A 348 12.92 15.17 -13.52
CA ALA A 348 14.11 15.37 -12.70
C ALA A 348 14.20 14.36 -11.55
N ASP A 349 13.09 13.68 -11.25
CA ASP A 349 12.98 12.70 -10.18
C ASP A 349 13.45 11.29 -10.61
N PRO A 350 14.40 10.65 -9.90
CA PRO A 350 14.87 9.30 -10.20
C PRO A 350 13.80 8.19 -10.14
N ASP A 351 12.73 8.39 -9.37
CA ASP A 351 11.63 7.44 -9.19
C ASP A 351 10.62 7.49 -10.36
N CYS A 352 10.73 8.50 -11.24
CA CYS A 352 10.07 8.54 -12.55
C CYS A 352 10.78 7.73 -13.65
N PHE A 353 11.93 7.11 -13.34
CA PHE A 353 12.74 6.38 -14.31
C PHE A 353 12.08 5.06 -14.76
N GLY A 354 11.41 5.08 -15.92
CA GLY A 354 10.82 3.90 -16.57
C GLY A 354 9.30 3.95 -16.78
N GLU A 355 8.64 5.02 -16.33
CA GLU A 355 7.24 5.33 -16.67
C GLU A 355 7.19 5.92 -18.09
N ALA A 356 7.04 5.00 -19.05
CA ALA A 356 7.37 5.16 -20.47
C ALA A 356 6.45 6.06 -21.30
N THR A 357 5.90 7.13 -20.73
CA THR A 357 5.04 8.06 -21.49
C THR A 357 5.33 9.54 -21.27
N PHE A 358 6.07 9.92 -20.22
CA PHE A 358 6.34 11.34 -19.93
C PHE A 358 7.80 11.67 -19.62
N CYS A 359 8.60 10.71 -19.14
CA CYS A 359 10.05 10.88 -18.93
C CYS A 359 10.85 9.93 -19.83
N ALA A 360 10.29 9.62 -20.99
CA ALA A 360 11.05 8.96 -22.04
C ALA A 360 11.98 10.01 -22.64
N SER A 361 13.26 9.68 -22.81
CA SER A 361 14.22 10.54 -23.53
C SER A 361 13.56 11.13 -24.78
N GLU A 362 13.72 12.43 -25.00
CA GLU A 362 13.24 13.17 -26.19
C GLU A 362 13.44 12.38 -27.50
N MET A 363 14.49 11.55 -27.57
CA MET A 363 14.82 10.58 -28.62
C MET A 363 13.64 9.76 -29.23
N PHE A 364 12.49 9.59 -28.57
CA PHE A 364 11.36 8.84 -29.17
C PHE A 364 10.21 9.71 -29.71
N TYR A 365 10.19 11.02 -29.40
CA TYR A 365 9.06 11.92 -29.69
C TYR A 365 9.52 13.30 -30.21
N CYS A 366 10.45 13.33 -31.14
CA CYS A 366 11.09 14.56 -31.66
C CYS A 366 10.26 15.42 -32.65
N SER A 367 8.93 15.41 -32.58
CA SER A 367 8.08 16.15 -33.55
C SER A 367 6.67 16.49 -33.05
N ASP A 368 6.42 16.42 -31.75
CA ASP A 368 5.08 16.61 -31.17
C ASP A 368 4.87 17.96 -30.49
N GLY A 369 5.91 18.82 -30.46
CA GLY A 369 5.83 20.19 -29.95
C GLY A 369 5.87 20.27 -28.43
N LEU A 370 6.27 19.18 -27.75
CA LEU A 370 6.39 19.09 -26.30
C LEU A 370 7.86 18.87 -25.92
N ASP A 371 8.19 19.30 -24.70
CA ASP A 371 9.46 19.02 -24.05
C ASP A 371 9.25 17.75 -23.22
N ASN A 372 9.69 16.61 -23.76
CA ASN A 372 9.38 15.28 -23.29
C ASN A 372 10.41 14.75 -22.27
N ASP A 373 11.50 15.48 -22.02
CA ASP A 373 12.42 15.21 -20.91
C ASP A 373 12.69 16.41 -19.98
N ASP A 374 11.93 17.49 -20.17
CA ASP A 374 11.81 18.70 -19.34
C ASP A 374 13.13 19.48 -19.17
N ASP A 375 13.98 19.43 -20.21
CA ASP A 375 15.27 20.12 -20.26
C ASP A 375 15.17 21.58 -20.76
N THR A 376 13.95 22.01 -21.08
CA THR A 376 13.50 23.30 -21.64
C THR A 376 13.68 23.48 -23.14
N VAL A 377 14.15 22.45 -23.84
CA VAL A 377 14.30 22.39 -25.28
C VAL A 377 13.29 21.38 -25.85
N THR A 378 12.81 21.59 -27.07
CA THR A 378 11.71 20.79 -27.63
C THR A 378 12.08 20.24 -28.99
N ASP A 379 11.75 18.98 -29.25
CA ASP A 379 11.84 18.34 -30.56
C ASP A 379 13.25 18.48 -31.18
N CYS A 380 13.36 18.91 -32.44
CA CYS A 380 14.64 18.98 -33.15
C CYS A 380 15.60 20.08 -32.67
N ASP A 381 15.13 21.00 -31.82
CA ASP A 381 16.05 21.92 -31.12
C ASP A 381 16.80 21.18 -30.00
N ASP A 382 16.27 20.03 -29.54
CA ASP A 382 16.83 19.22 -28.47
C ASP A 382 18.04 18.38 -28.92
N PRO A 383 19.18 18.42 -28.20
CA PRO A 383 20.38 17.66 -28.54
C PRO A 383 20.18 16.13 -28.59
N ASP A 384 19.24 15.59 -27.82
CA ASP A 384 18.92 14.16 -27.75
C ASP A 384 18.05 13.70 -28.93
N CYS A 385 17.41 14.63 -29.63
CA CYS A 385 16.69 14.42 -30.89
C CYS A 385 17.56 14.56 -32.16
N ALA A 386 18.79 15.06 -32.02
CA ALA A 386 19.67 15.38 -33.15
C ALA A 386 20.08 14.18 -34.04
N ALA A 387 19.74 12.95 -33.67
CA ALA A 387 20.07 11.72 -34.39
C ALA A 387 18.84 10.95 -34.92
N GLU A 388 17.62 11.41 -34.64
CA GLU A 388 16.38 10.75 -35.08
C GLU A 388 15.96 11.17 -36.49
N ASP A 389 15.34 10.25 -37.23
CA ASP A 389 14.93 10.44 -38.64
C ASP A 389 13.97 11.64 -38.83
N ALA A 390 13.30 12.10 -37.76
CA ALA A 390 12.43 13.28 -37.77
C ALA A 390 13.21 14.62 -37.76
N CYS A 391 14.48 14.58 -37.32
CA CYS A 391 15.36 15.75 -37.16
C CYS A 391 16.66 15.64 -37.99
N VAL A 392 16.90 14.49 -38.61
CA VAL A 392 18.02 14.21 -39.50
C VAL A 392 17.54 14.21 -40.94
N GLU A 393 17.92 15.27 -41.66
CA GLU A 393 17.99 15.42 -43.13
C GLU A 393 16.83 14.86 -43.97
N ALA A 394 15.97 15.77 -44.46
CA ALA A 394 15.28 15.78 -45.75
C ALA A 394 15.44 14.51 -46.61
N GLY A 395 14.69 13.45 -46.28
CA GLY A 395 14.77 12.18 -46.97
C GLY A 395 13.95 12.17 -48.26
N TYR A 396 14.58 12.38 -49.42
CA TYR A 396 14.13 12.09 -50.81
C TYR A 396 12.75 12.59 -51.29
N ALA A 397 11.82 13.00 -50.42
CA ALA A 397 10.44 13.35 -50.75
C ALA A 397 10.23 14.84 -51.00
N GLU A 398 11.00 15.70 -50.32
CA GLU A 398 10.99 17.16 -50.52
C GLU A 398 11.51 17.56 -51.90
N CYS A 399 12.55 16.89 -52.38
CA CYS A 399 13.24 17.27 -53.62
C CYS A 399 12.50 16.87 -54.92
N ILE A 400 11.23 16.43 -54.84
CA ILE A 400 10.47 15.91 -56.00
C ILE A 400 9.01 16.37 -56.06
N PHE A 401 8.50 17.20 -55.11
CA PHE A 401 7.07 17.49 -55.01
C PHE A 401 6.68 18.98 -54.98
N TRP A 402 6.88 19.64 -56.13
CA TRP A 402 6.03 20.71 -56.70
C TRP A 402 5.62 21.83 -55.71
N GLY A 403 6.59 22.38 -54.96
CA GLY A 403 6.39 23.56 -54.11
C GLY A 403 5.73 23.30 -52.75
N THR A 404 6.02 22.15 -52.13
CA THR A 404 5.58 21.82 -50.76
C THR A 404 6.78 21.87 -49.82
N ASP A 405 6.69 22.72 -48.80
CA ASP A 405 7.67 22.88 -47.72
C ASP A 405 7.23 21.94 -46.57
N GLU A 406 7.78 20.73 -46.58
CA GLU A 406 7.37 19.64 -45.66
C GLU A 406 8.13 19.69 -44.33
N ASP A 407 9.30 20.35 -44.26
CA ASP A 407 10.07 20.59 -43.03
C ASP A 407 9.78 21.97 -42.38
N GLY A 408 9.12 22.87 -43.09
CA GLY A 408 8.58 24.13 -42.59
C GLY A 408 9.58 25.28 -42.53
N ASP A 409 10.71 25.18 -43.22
CA ASP A 409 11.81 26.15 -43.16
C ASP A 409 11.63 27.36 -44.11
N GLY A 410 10.68 27.26 -45.04
CA GLY A 410 10.30 28.29 -46.01
C GLY A 410 11.10 28.32 -47.31
N LEU A 411 11.96 27.32 -47.55
CA LEU A 411 12.63 27.02 -48.81
C LEU A 411 11.96 25.80 -49.46
N PHE A 412 12.16 25.63 -50.78
CA PHE A 412 11.46 24.59 -51.55
C PHE A 412 12.41 24.03 -52.63
N ASP A 413 12.28 22.74 -52.92
CA ASP A 413 12.96 22.06 -54.04
C ASP A 413 14.50 22.27 -54.02
N CYS A 414 15.13 22.68 -55.14
CA CYS A 414 16.58 22.84 -55.25
C CYS A 414 17.14 24.17 -54.70
N ASP A 415 16.27 25.08 -54.24
CA ASP A 415 16.69 26.24 -53.44
C ASP A 415 16.93 25.85 -51.97
N ASP A 416 16.50 24.65 -51.58
CA ASP A 416 16.75 24.06 -50.27
C ASP A 416 18.18 23.47 -50.17
N PRO A 417 18.99 23.90 -49.18
CA PRO A 417 20.35 23.37 -48.98
C PRO A 417 20.43 21.85 -48.71
N GLY A 418 19.34 21.21 -48.29
CA GLY A 418 19.19 19.79 -48.01
C GLY A 418 19.06 18.90 -49.26
N CYS A 419 18.71 19.46 -50.43
CA CYS A 419 18.51 18.70 -51.68
C CYS A 419 19.79 18.45 -52.50
N PHE A 420 20.96 18.50 -51.86
CA PHE A 420 22.27 18.57 -52.51
C PHE A 420 22.67 17.31 -53.32
N GLU A 421 22.11 16.12 -53.01
CA GLU A 421 22.40 14.88 -53.76
C GLU A 421 21.35 14.52 -54.82
N THR A 422 20.12 15.05 -54.75
CA THR A 422 18.98 14.65 -55.61
C THR A 422 18.78 15.55 -56.82
N CYS A 423 19.16 16.83 -56.77
CA CYS A 423 19.03 17.73 -57.92
C CYS A 423 19.95 17.36 -59.11
N ALA A 424 20.95 16.50 -58.89
CA ALA A 424 21.89 16.07 -59.93
C ALA A 424 21.43 14.83 -60.73
N THR A 425 20.24 14.27 -60.48
CA THR A 425 19.77 13.02 -61.12
C THR A 425 18.30 13.02 -61.57
N VAL A 426 17.63 14.19 -61.55
CA VAL A 426 16.31 14.31 -62.18
C VAL A 426 16.53 14.38 -63.68
N LEU A 427 16.28 13.26 -64.35
CA LEU A 427 16.18 13.21 -65.80
C LEU A 427 15.04 14.13 -66.24
N GLU A 428 15.36 15.03 -67.17
CA GLU A 428 14.43 15.78 -68.05
C GLU A 428 13.36 14.88 -68.74
N VAL A 429 13.53 13.55 -68.77
CA VAL A 429 12.66 12.58 -69.46
C VAL A 429 11.22 12.55 -68.89
N GLY A 430 10.35 13.35 -69.50
CA GLY A 430 8.91 13.38 -69.28
C GLY A 430 8.29 14.77 -69.16
N ALA A 431 9.11 15.84 -69.10
CA ALA A 431 8.68 17.25 -69.09
C ALA A 431 9.32 18.07 -70.22
N CYS A 432 9.71 17.40 -71.30
CA CYS A 432 10.44 17.99 -72.43
C CYS A 432 9.62 18.91 -73.37
N ASP A 433 8.54 19.54 -72.90
CA ASP A 433 7.71 20.47 -73.70
C ASP A 433 7.07 21.63 -72.89
N ASP A 434 7.58 21.91 -71.69
CA ASP A 434 6.94 22.83 -70.75
C ASP A 434 7.62 24.21 -70.64
N GLY A 435 8.75 24.41 -71.32
CA GLY A 435 9.43 25.69 -71.45
C GLY A 435 10.33 26.04 -70.27
N LEU A 436 10.69 25.07 -69.43
CA LEU A 436 11.49 25.23 -68.23
C LEU A 436 12.76 24.36 -68.26
N ASP A 437 13.84 24.88 -67.68
CA ASP A 437 15.08 24.14 -67.43
C ASP A 437 14.89 23.36 -66.13
N ASN A 438 14.49 22.09 -66.23
CA ASN A 438 14.01 21.32 -65.09
C ASN A 438 15.15 20.60 -64.34
N ASP A 439 16.33 20.51 -64.94
CA ASP A 439 17.53 19.96 -64.31
C ASP A 439 18.58 21.03 -63.93
N GLY A 440 18.40 22.26 -64.42
CA GLY A 440 19.18 23.45 -64.05
C GLY A 440 20.49 23.62 -64.82
N PHE A 441 20.66 22.98 -65.97
CA PHE A 441 21.88 23.04 -66.79
C PHE A 441 21.84 24.02 -67.98
N GLU A 442 20.93 25.00 -67.95
CA GLU A 442 20.70 26.11 -68.90
C GLU A 442 20.09 25.74 -70.25
N GLU A 443 19.98 24.45 -70.58
CA GLU A 443 19.24 23.97 -71.77
C GLU A 443 17.82 23.56 -71.34
N ILE A 444 16.86 23.71 -72.25
CA ILE A 444 15.43 23.66 -71.93
C ILE A 444 14.75 22.71 -72.92
N ASP A 445 13.90 21.82 -72.41
CA ASP A 445 13.08 20.91 -73.21
C ASP A 445 13.91 20.12 -74.25
N CYS A 446 13.52 20.11 -75.52
CA CYS A 446 14.18 19.34 -76.58
C CYS A 446 15.60 19.79 -76.92
N ALA A 447 15.99 21.00 -76.50
CA ALA A 447 17.38 21.43 -76.59
C ALA A 447 18.27 20.70 -75.57
N ASP A 448 17.68 20.18 -74.48
CA ASP A 448 18.42 19.42 -73.49
C ASP A 448 18.77 18.00 -74.00
N PRO A 449 20.05 17.59 -73.95
CA PRO A 449 20.48 16.26 -74.40
C PRO A 449 19.78 15.08 -73.71
N ASP A 450 19.29 15.27 -72.48
CA ASP A 450 18.61 14.23 -71.70
C ASP A 450 17.14 14.04 -72.14
N CYS A 451 16.57 14.94 -72.93
CA CYS A 451 15.29 14.79 -73.63
C CYS A 451 15.36 14.01 -74.94
N SER A 452 16.55 13.55 -75.34
CA SER A 452 16.75 12.84 -76.61
C SER A 452 15.95 11.53 -76.70
N GLY A 453 14.91 11.55 -77.53
CA GLY A 453 14.01 10.41 -77.76
C GLY A 453 12.74 10.39 -76.90
N ASP A 454 12.45 11.48 -76.16
CA ASP A 454 11.15 11.67 -75.53
C ASP A 454 10.03 11.85 -76.58
N PRO A 455 8.83 11.24 -76.42
CA PRO A 455 7.72 11.42 -77.35
C PRO A 455 7.21 12.86 -77.51
N ALA A 456 7.48 13.74 -76.54
CA ALA A 456 7.17 15.17 -76.56
C ALA A 456 8.20 15.99 -77.36
N CYS A 457 9.39 15.41 -77.60
CA CYS A 457 10.40 15.86 -78.56
C CYS A 457 10.42 14.95 -79.79
N PRO A 458 9.34 14.87 -80.58
CA PRO A 458 9.38 14.16 -81.83
C PRO A 458 10.33 14.94 -82.74
N GLY A 459 11.51 14.37 -83.03
CA GLY A 459 12.35 14.87 -84.12
C GLY A 459 11.48 15.11 -85.35
N GLU A 460 11.84 16.12 -86.15
CA GLU A 460 11.10 16.87 -87.17
C GLU A 460 10.10 16.14 -88.14
N LEU A 461 9.84 14.84 -88.01
CA LEU A 461 8.91 14.00 -88.77
C LEU A 461 7.45 14.49 -88.70
N GLY A 462 7.15 15.52 -89.49
CA GLY A 462 5.82 16.11 -89.70
C GLY A 462 5.83 17.61 -89.95
N SER A 463 6.89 18.32 -89.56
CA SER A 463 7.00 19.79 -89.64
C SER A 463 8.23 20.30 -90.43
N CYS A 464 8.92 19.42 -91.17
CA CYS A 464 10.08 19.67 -92.06
C CYS A 464 9.94 20.72 -93.19
N TRP A 465 9.11 21.76 -93.04
CA TRP A 465 8.76 22.75 -94.07
C TRP A 465 8.00 23.96 -93.51
N ASP A 466 8.15 24.26 -92.22
CA ASP A 466 7.53 25.42 -91.60
C ASP A 466 8.52 26.54 -91.22
N GLY A 467 9.82 26.34 -91.52
CA GLY A 467 10.87 27.32 -91.32
C GLY A 467 11.27 27.49 -89.85
N SER A 468 10.88 26.55 -88.99
CA SER A 468 11.20 26.54 -87.57
C SER A 468 12.10 25.35 -87.27
N ASP A 469 12.93 25.52 -86.25
CA ASP A 469 13.76 24.47 -85.66
C ASP A 469 12.95 23.92 -84.50
N ASN A 470 12.25 22.81 -84.75
CA ASN A 470 11.21 22.30 -83.86
C ASN A 470 11.75 21.30 -82.82
N ASP A 471 12.98 20.82 -82.99
CA ASP A 471 13.69 20.01 -81.99
C ASP A 471 14.87 20.73 -81.34
N GLY A 472 15.19 21.95 -81.77
CA GLY A 472 16.06 22.89 -81.07
C GLY A 472 17.54 22.71 -81.34
N ASP A 473 17.92 22.02 -82.42
CA ASP A 473 19.32 21.69 -82.75
C ASP A 473 20.03 22.73 -83.64
N GLU A 474 19.35 23.84 -83.92
CA GLU A 474 19.71 24.94 -84.81
C GLU A 474 19.74 24.60 -86.31
N LEU A 475 19.22 23.44 -86.73
CA LEU A 475 18.96 23.08 -88.11
C LEU A 475 17.46 23.17 -88.42
N TYR A 476 17.13 23.67 -89.61
CA TYR A 476 15.75 23.96 -90.00
C TYR A 476 15.34 23.05 -91.17
N ASP A 477 14.15 22.47 -91.11
CA ASP A 477 13.50 21.75 -92.21
C ASP A 477 14.44 20.74 -92.93
N CYS A 478 14.58 20.79 -94.25
CA CYS A 478 15.39 19.83 -95.02
C CYS A 478 16.92 19.91 -94.79
N ALA A 479 17.41 20.92 -94.09
CA ALA A 479 18.81 20.97 -93.64
C ALA A 479 19.04 20.05 -92.43
N ASP A 480 17.96 19.73 -91.71
CA ASP A 480 17.97 18.83 -90.59
C ASP A 480 18.09 17.34 -91.04
N PRO A 481 19.02 16.55 -90.46
CA PRO A 481 19.22 15.14 -90.82
C PRO A 481 18.01 14.24 -90.56
N ASP A 482 17.16 14.59 -89.60
CA ASP A 482 15.96 13.86 -89.22
C ASP A 482 14.80 14.10 -90.22
N CYS A 483 14.86 15.20 -90.98
CA CYS A 483 14.01 15.45 -92.15
C CYS A 483 14.45 14.72 -93.42
N ALA A 484 15.63 14.11 -93.46
CA ALA A 484 16.22 13.55 -94.69
C ALA A 484 15.41 12.41 -95.36
N GLY A 485 14.39 11.88 -94.69
CA GLY A 485 13.49 10.84 -95.18
C GLY A 485 12.04 11.27 -95.42
N ASP A 486 11.66 12.49 -95.04
CA ASP A 486 10.30 12.99 -95.19
C ASP A 486 10.11 13.63 -96.58
N PHE A 487 8.92 13.51 -97.15
CA PHE A 487 8.59 14.11 -98.43
C PHE A 487 8.31 15.59 -98.13
N PRO A 488 9.17 16.58 -98.46
CA PRO A 488 9.81 16.80 -99.77
C PRO A 488 11.34 16.64 -99.78
N CYS A 489 12.00 16.50 -98.64
CA CYS A 489 13.46 16.41 -98.50
C CYS A 489 14.04 15.11 -99.08
N ALA A 490 13.24 14.04 -99.11
CA ALA A 490 13.65 12.70 -99.59
C ALA A 490 13.80 12.56 -101.12
N GLU A 491 13.44 13.56 -101.93
CA GLU A 491 13.81 13.62 -103.34
C GLU A 491 14.41 14.97 -103.71
N ALA A 492 15.74 15.04 -103.72
CA ALA A 492 16.57 16.03 -104.41
C ALA A 492 16.36 15.99 -105.97
N GLY A 493 15.11 16.04 -106.42
CA GLY A 493 14.69 15.76 -107.79
C GLY A 493 13.70 16.75 -108.40
N THR A 494 12.94 17.53 -107.62
CA THR A 494 12.07 18.59 -108.15
C THR A 494 11.88 19.73 -107.16
N PHE A 495 12.81 20.69 -107.11
CA PHE A 495 12.50 22.01 -106.55
C PHE A 495 11.36 22.63 -107.40
N GLU A 496 10.24 23.00 -106.77
CA GLU A 496 9.18 23.76 -107.44
C GLU A 496 9.60 25.23 -107.50
N CYS A 497 10.37 25.58 -108.54
CA CYS A 497 10.99 26.89 -108.69
C CYS A 497 10.05 28.01 -109.16
N ASN A 498 8.77 28.01 -108.75
CA ASN A 498 7.82 29.07 -109.12
C ASN A 498 6.64 29.26 -108.15
N ASP A 499 6.75 28.78 -106.92
CA ASP A 499 5.69 28.86 -105.91
C ASP A 499 5.96 29.92 -104.84
N GLY A 500 7.16 30.51 -104.84
CA GLY A 500 7.60 31.56 -103.91
C GLY A 500 7.96 31.01 -102.54
N VAL A 501 8.18 29.71 -102.41
CA VAL A 501 8.60 29.04 -101.18
C VAL A 501 10.11 28.77 -101.26
N ASP A 502 10.79 29.03 -100.15
CA ASP A 502 12.18 28.65 -99.98
C ASP A 502 12.18 27.21 -99.51
N GLN A 503 12.66 26.30 -100.36
CA GLN A 503 12.55 24.85 -100.11
C GLN A 503 13.81 24.26 -99.47
N ASP A 504 14.92 25.00 -99.41
CA ASP A 504 16.13 24.57 -98.71
C ASP A 504 16.58 25.53 -97.59
N GLY A 505 15.83 26.60 -97.35
CA GLY A 505 15.95 27.46 -96.17
C GLY A 505 17.14 28.42 -96.24
N ASP A 506 17.65 28.73 -97.43
CA ASP A 506 18.80 29.63 -97.63
C ASP A 506 18.43 31.12 -97.82
N ASP A 507 17.16 31.46 -97.56
CA ASP A 507 16.46 32.74 -97.77
C ASP A 507 16.28 33.15 -99.24
N LEU A 508 16.53 32.24 -100.19
CA LEU A 508 16.28 32.47 -101.61
C LEU A 508 15.10 31.62 -102.08
N THR A 509 14.28 32.21 -102.95
CA THR A 509 13.06 31.56 -103.45
C THR A 509 13.09 31.43 -104.96
N ASP A 510 12.53 30.34 -105.47
CA ASP A 510 12.33 30.09 -106.89
C ASP A 510 13.60 30.33 -107.73
N CYS A 511 13.54 31.19 -108.75
CA CYS A 511 14.61 31.41 -109.70
C CYS A 511 15.77 32.27 -109.17
N ASP A 512 15.62 32.85 -107.98
CA ASP A 512 16.72 33.55 -107.30
C ASP A 512 17.59 32.56 -106.50
N ASP A 513 17.09 31.35 -106.24
CA ASP A 513 17.80 30.25 -105.56
C ASP A 513 18.74 29.48 -106.55
N PRO A 514 20.04 29.30 -106.21
CA PRO A 514 21.00 28.50 -106.97
C PRO A 514 20.58 27.05 -107.24
N SER A 515 19.84 26.43 -106.32
CA SER A 515 19.30 25.07 -106.42
C SER A 515 18.29 24.95 -107.58
N CYS A 516 17.64 26.06 -107.95
CA CYS A 516 16.70 26.17 -109.07
C CYS A 516 17.33 26.54 -110.41
N ALA A 517 18.65 26.75 -110.47
CA ALA A 517 19.35 27.25 -111.66
C ALA A 517 19.26 26.33 -112.89
N ALA A 518 18.87 25.07 -112.75
CA ALA A 518 18.68 24.13 -113.86
C ALA A 518 17.21 23.98 -114.30
N SER A 519 16.26 24.66 -113.64
CA SER A 519 14.84 24.54 -113.90
C SER A 519 14.41 25.26 -115.17
N SER A 520 13.59 24.60 -116.00
CA SER A 520 13.07 25.19 -117.24
C SER A 520 12.08 26.34 -117.03
N VAL A 521 11.65 26.60 -115.80
CA VAL A 521 10.71 27.68 -115.46
C VAL A 521 11.45 29.02 -115.24
N CYS A 522 12.76 28.97 -115.00
CA CYS A 522 13.62 30.11 -114.70
C CYS A 522 14.41 30.66 -115.91
N PHE A 523 14.21 30.08 -117.10
CA PHE A 523 14.88 30.46 -118.36
C PHE A 523 13.97 31.09 -119.41
#